data_AF-A0A3B8XEI3-F1
#
_entry.id   AF-A0A3B8XEI3-F1
#
_cell.length_a   1.000
_cell.length_b   1.000
_cell.length_c   1.000
_cell.angle_alpha   90.00
_cell.angle_beta   90.00
_cell.angle_gamma   90.00
#
_symmetry.space_group_name_H-M   'P 1'
#
loop_
_entity.id
_entity.type
_entity.pdbx_description
1 polymer ?
#
loop_
_entity_poly.entity_id
_entity_poly.type
_entity_poly.pdbx_seq_one_letter_code
_entity_poly.pdbx_strand_id
1 'polypeptide(L)'
;MAKKKGKSSTRTAAAQTIDRRRPARPLEGEDLLTTRWEDARHWMSIYADLLEFKRGILDRVRRDMANLKPVAQKAAAVDLEIIETQMYGYEERLDLWYGRLWELHGLDLDPAGRMVRHQGREVALTKREFQLLQFLLDHPHRFFTTTQILGQAWADPALFPEEVRNYVRRLRKILIDLAIPVDLVNKPGKGYSLVFRLD
;
A
#
# COMPACT_ATOMS: atom_id res chain seq x y z
N MET A 1 -3.90 -11.34 69.28
CA MET A 1 -4.45 -10.25 68.44
C MET A 1 -3.62 -10.15 67.18
N ALA A 2 -4.14 -10.66 66.05
CA ALA A 2 -3.40 -10.81 64.80
C ALA A 2 -3.85 -9.75 63.77
N LYS A 3 -2.88 -9.01 63.21
CA LYS A 3 -3.05 -8.03 62.12
C LYS A 3 -3.53 -8.74 60.83
N LYS A 4 -4.70 -8.36 60.32
CA LYS A 4 -5.09 -8.60 58.91
C LYS A 4 -4.93 -7.31 58.10
N LYS A 5 -3.86 -7.23 57.30
CA LYS A 5 -3.77 -6.36 56.12
C LYS A 5 -4.23 -7.20 54.92
N GLY A 6 -5.18 -6.68 54.14
CA GLY A 6 -5.75 -7.41 53.00
C GLY A 6 -6.35 -6.47 51.94
N LYS A 7 -5.45 -5.88 51.15
CA LYS A 7 -5.57 -5.49 49.72
C LYS A 7 -6.86 -4.81 49.23
N SER A 8 -6.71 -3.49 49.05
CA SER A 8 -7.46 -2.68 48.07
C SER A 8 -7.34 -3.31 46.68
N SER A 9 -8.48 -3.66 46.09
CA SER A 9 -8.58 -4.26 44.76
C SER A 9 -8.62 -3.15 43.72
N THR A 10 -7.45 -2.77 43.22
CA THR A 10 -7.31 -1.84 42.11
C THR A 10 -7.85 -2.51 40.85
N ARG A 11 -8.99 -2.03 40.36
CA ARG A 11 -9.60 -2.44 39.10
C ARG A 11 -8.75 -1.86 37.96
N THR A 12 -7.73 -2.60 37.54
CA THR A 12 -6.90 -2.28 36.38
C THR A 12 -7.79 -2.25 35.15
N ALA A 13 -7.99 -1.06 34.58
CA ALA A 13 -8.57 -0.88 33.27
C ALA A 13 -7.66 -1.58 32.26
N ALA A 14 -8.16 -2.65 31.64
CA ALA A 14 -7.53 -3.26 30.49
C ALA A 14 -7.46 -2.21 29.38
N ALA A 15 -6.26 -1.72 29.10
CA ALA A 15 -5.99 -0.97 27.89
C ALA A 15 -6.34 -1.90 26.71
N GLN A 16 -7.45 -1.60 26.05
CA GLN A 16 -7.80 -2.22 24.79
C GLN A 16 -6.65 -1.93 23.84
N THR A 17 -5.93 -2.97 23.43
CA THR A 17 -5.00 -2.93 22.32
C THR A 17 -5.84 -2.55 21.10
N ILE A 18 -5.91 -1.24 20.81
CA ILE A 18 -6.55 -0.75 19.59
C ILE A 18 -5.81 -1.43 18.46
N ASP A 19 -6.53 -2.27 17.72
CA ASP A 19 -6.06 -2.84 16.47
C ASP A 19 -5.73 -1.68 15.53
N ARG A 20 -4.44 -1.33 15.45
CA ARG A 20 -3.93 -0.13 14.78
C ARG A 20 -3.91 -0.25 13.25
N ARG A 21 -4.37 -1.38 12.70
CA ARG A 21 -4.35 -1.69 11.27
C ARG A 21 -5.74 -1.96 10.72
N ARG A 22 -6.64 -1.00 10.90
CA ARG A 22 -7.95 -1.05 10.25
C ARG A 22 -7.97 -0.12 9.05
N PRO A 23 -8.54 -0.55 7.91
CA PRO A 23 -8.75 0.34 6.78
C PRO A 23 -9.56 1.55 7.22
N ALA A 24 -9.32 2.70 6.60
CA ALA A 24 -10.09 3.89 6.88
C ALA A 24 -11.59 3.61 6.64
N ARG A 25 -12.46 4.27 7.42
CA ARG A 25 -13.89 4.27 7.09
C ARG A 25 -14.09 4.89 5.71
N PRO A 26 -15.11 4.45 4.96
CA PRO A 26 -15.40 5.08 3.69
C PRO A 26 -15.60 6.59 3.84
N LEU A 27 -15.11 7.36 2.87
CA LEU A 27 -15.42 8.79 2.78
C LEU A 27 -16.90 8.98 2.39
N GLU A 28 -17.43 10.17 2.66
CA GLU A 28 -18.82 10.48 2.32
C GLU A 28 -19.05 10.39 0.80
N GLY A 29 -20.06 9.61 0.38
CA GLY A 29 -20.36 9.38 -1.03
C GLY A 29 -19.52 8.28 -1.70
N GLU A 30 -18.60 7.64 -0.98
CA GLU A 30 -17.79 6.55 -1.51
C GLU A 30 -18.61 5.26 -1.66
N ASP A 31 -18.81 4.83 -2.91
CA ASP A 31 -19.48 3.57 -3.24
C ASP A 31 -18.48 2.52 -3.75
N LEU A 32 -18.08 1.61 -2.87
CA LEU A 32 -17.17 0.51 -3.20
C LEU A 32 -17.73 -0.50 -4.22
N LEU A 33 -19.04 -0.51 -4.43
CA LEU A 33 -19.71 -1.45 -5.33
C LEU A 33 -19.91 -0.87 -6.74
N THR A 34 -19.45 0.35 -7.00
CA THR A 34 -19.54 0.98 -8.32
C THR A 34 -19.04 0.06 -9.43
N THR A 35 -19.76 0.04 -10.54
CA THR A 35 -19.37 -0.66 -11.77
C THR A 35 -18.67 0.28 -12.76
N ARG A 36 -18.48 1.56 -12.40
CA ARG A 36 -17.87 2.57 -13.24
C ARG A 36 -16.42 2.77 -12.84
N TRP A 37 -15.51 2.58 -13.79
CA TRP A 37 -14.08 2.71 -13.55
C TRP A 37 -13.70 4.17 -13.24
N GLU A 38 -14.47 5.14 -13.73
CA GLU A 38 -14.26 6.57 -13.46
C GLU A 38 -14.43 6.91 -11.98
N ASP A 39 -15.36 6.24 -11.29
CA ASP A 39 -15.58 6.43 -9.86
C ASP A 39 -14.37 5.90 -9.07
N ALA A 40 -13.85 4.73 -9.45
CA ALA A 40 -12.63 4.19 -8.85
C ALA A 40 -11.45 5.13 -9.03
N ARG A 41 -11.26 5.65 -10.25
CA ARG A 41 -10.23 6.66 -10.55
C ARG A 41 -10.41 7.93 -9.71
N HIS A 42 -11.65 8.41 -9.56
CA HIS A 42 -11.96 9.59 -8.78
C HIS A 42 -11.54 9.42 -7.31
N TRP A 43 -11.95 8.31 -6.68
CA TRP A 43 -11.59 8.02 -5.29
C TRP A 43 -10.09 7.78 -5.11
N MET A 44 -9.42 7.14 -6.07
CA MET A 44 -7.96 7.02 -6.06
C MET A 44 -7.28 8.40 -6.01
N SER A 45 -7.75 9.36 -6.81
CA SER A 45 -7.22 10.72 -6.79
C SER A 45 -7.42 11.37 -5.42
N ILE A 46 -8.63 11.27 -4.85
CA ILE A 46 -8.93 11.84 -3.53
C ILE A 46 -8.02 11.27 -2.44
N TYR A 47 -7.89 9.94 -2.37
CA TYR A 47 -7.03 9.32 -1.36
C TYR A 47 -5.54 9.64 -1.57
N ALA A 48 -5.08 9.70 -2.81
CA ALA A 48 -3.71 10.10 -3.13
C ALA A 48 -3.44 11.55 -2.68
N ASP A 49 -4.35 12.48 -2.96
CA ASP A 49 -4.23 13.89 -2.56
C ASP A 49 -4.22 14.04 -1.04
N LEU A 50 -5.11 13.33 -0.33
CA LEU A 50 -5.15 13.32 1.13
C LEU A 50 -3.85 12.78 1.75
N LEU A 51 -3.29 11.72 1.16
CA LEU A 51 -2.02 11.14 1.59
C LEU A 51 -0.86 12.10 1.35
N GLU A 52 -0.79 12.74 0.19
CA GLU A 52 0.24 13.74 -0.12
C GLU A 52 0.18 14.92 0.85
N PHE A 53 -1.02 15.46 1.07
CA PHE A 53 -1.24 16.54 2.03
C PHE A 53 -0.77 16.17 3.44
N LYS A 54 -1.17 14.99 3.94
CA LYS A 54 -0.81 14.53 5.29
C LYS A 54 0.68 14.24 5.44
N ARG A 55 1.33 13.67 4.41
CA ARG A 55 2.80 13.51 4.37
C ARG A 55 3.50 14.86 4.47
N GLY A 56 3.03 15.86 3.71
CA GLY A 56 3.58 17.22 3.77
C GLY A 56 3.49 17.86 5.17
N ILE A 57 2.35 17.69 5.84
CA ILE A 57 2.18 18.14 7.23
C ILE A 57 3.12 17.40 8.17
N LEU A 58 3.13 16.07 8.14
CA LEU A 58 3.98 15.25 9.01
C LEU A 58 5.45 15.63 8.86
N ASP A 59 5.95 15.75 7.63
CA ASP A 59 7.34 16.08 7.38
C ASP A 59 7.72 17.47 7.91
N ARG A 60 6.80 18.45 7.80
CA ARG A 60 7.01 19.77 8.38
C ARG A 60 7.06 19.69 9.91
N VAL A 61 6.09 19.05 10.54
CA VAL A 61 6.05 18.95 12.01
C VAL A 61 7.27 18.19 12.54
N ARG A 62 7.68 17.09 11.89
CA ARG A 62 8.88 16.33 12.26
C ARG A 62 10.16 17.17 12.18
N ARG A 63 10.30 18.04 11.17
CA ARG A 63 11.44 18.96 11.07
C ARG A 63 11.44 20.00 12.20
N ASP A 64 10.28 20.56 12.49
CA ASP A 64 10.15 21.64 13.47
C ASP A 64 10.17 21.11 14.92
N MET A 65 9.90 19.81 15.15
CA MET A 65 9.82 19.18 16.47
C MET A 65 11.04 19.41 17.35
N ALA A 66 12.25 19.37 16.80
CA ALA A 66 13.48 19.57 17.57
C ALA A 66 13.58 20.96 18.22
N ASN A 67 12.88 21.96 17.65
CA ASN A 67 12.89 23.34 18.13
C ASN A 67 11.78 23.63 19.16
N LEU A 68 10.87 22.68 19.40
CA LEU A 68 9.75 22.85 20.31
C LEU A 68 10.16 22.64 21.77
N LYS A 69 9.45 23.29 22.70
CA LYS A 69 9.56 22.99 24.13
C LYS A 69 9.08 21.57 24.43
N PRO A 70 9.60 20.88 25.48
CA PRO A 70 9.26 19.48 25.75
C PRO A 70 7.76 19.16 25.86
N VAL A 71 6.96 20.08 26.42
CA VAL A 71 5.50 19.91 26.52
C VAL A 71 4.85 19.90 25.13
N ALA A 72 5.27 20.80 24.24
CA ALA A 72 4.76 20.87 22.87
C ALA A 72 5.24 19.68 22.03
N GLN A 73 6.46 19.17 22.26
CA GLN A 73 6.95 17.94 21.62
C GLN A 73 6.07 16.74 21.97
N LYS A 74 5.70 16.59 23.25
CA LYS A 74 4.86 15.48 23.71
C LYS A 74 3.45 15.54 23.13
N ALA A 75 2.86 16.73 23.04
CA ALA A 75 1.55 16.92 22.39
C ALA A 75 1.63 16.57 20.90
N ALA A 76 2.61 17.14 20.18
CA ALA A 76 2.82 16.86 18.76
C ALA A 76 3.05 15.37 18.48
N ALA A 77 3.78 14.64 19.33
CA ALA A 77 4.01 13.20 19.16
C ALA A 77 2.70 12.38 19.14
N VAL A 78 1.73 12.75 19.97
CA VAL A 78 0.40 12.10 19.99
C VAL A 78 -0.35 12.40 18.69
N ASP A 79 -0.36 13.66 18.25
CA ASP A 79 -1.01 14.05 16.99
C ASP A 79 -0.37 13.37 15.78
N LEU A 80 0.96 13.23 15.77
CA LEU A 80 1.71 12.51 14.74
C LEU A 80 1.26 11.06 14.65
N GLU A 81 1.18 10.36 15.79
CA GLU A 81 0.74 8.96 15.85
C GLU A 81 -0.68 8.79 15.29
N ILE A 82 -1.58 9.75 15.57
CA ILE A 82 -2.94 9.75 15.01
C ILE A 82 -2.90 9.94 13.49
N ILE A 83 -2.14 10.91 12.99
CA ILE A 83 -2.05 11.18 11.55
C ILE A 83 -1.45 9.97 10.81
N GLU A 84 -0.38 9.38 11.35
CA GLU A 84 0.24 8.17 10.79
C GLU A 84 -0.75 7.00 10.73
N THR A 85 -1.53 6.79 11.79
CA THR A 85 -2.58 5.75 11.82
C THR A 85 -3.66 6.01 10.77
N GLN A 86 -4.11 7.26 10.62
CA GLN A 86 -5.07 7.62 9.57
C GLN A 86 -4.50 7.40 8.17
N MET A 87 -3.25 7.76 7.95
CA MET A 87 -2.59 7.58 6.66
C MET A 87 -2.51 6.10 6.29
N TYR A 88 -2.18 5.21 7.23
CA TYR A 88 -2.25 3.77 6.98
C TYR A 88 -3.63 3.35 6.47
N GLY A 89 -4.70 3.82 7.11
CA GLY A 89 -6.06 3.52 6.67
C GLY A 89 -6.39 4.03 5.25
N TYR A 90 -5.83 5.18 4.84
CA TYR A 90 -5.98 5.72 3.49
C TYR A 90 -5.14 4.98 2.46
N GLU A 91 -3.94 4.50 2.83
CA GLU A 91 -3.11 3.67 1.96
C GLU A 91 -3.83 2.36 1.64
N GLU A 92 -4.37 1.67 2.65
CA GLU A 92 -5.17 0.44 2.46
C GLU A 92 -6.40 0.71 1.58
N ARG A 93 -7.03 1.87 1.74
CA ARG A 93 -8.20 2.22 0.93
C ARG A 93 -7.82 2.56 -0.51
N LEU A 94 -6.69 3.20 -0.72
CA LEU A 94 -6.16 3.45 -2.04
C LEU A 94 -5.83 2.12 -2.74
N ASP A 95 -5.19 1.18 -2.05
CA ASP A 95 -4.91 -0.16 -2.57
C ASP A 95 -6.19 -0.89 -3.00
N LEU A 96 -7.25 -0.82 -2.19
CA LEU A 96 -8.57 -1.36 -2.54
C LEU A 96 -9.08 -0.78 -3.86
N TRP A 97 -9.03 0.54 -4.03
CA TRP A 97 -9.53 1.18 -5.24
C TRP A 97 -8.72 0.84 -6.49
N TYR A 98 -7.41 0.69 -6.37
CA TYR A 98 -6.59 0.15 -7.44
C TYR A 98 -7.02 -1.27 -7.82
N GLY A 99 -7.23 -2.14 -6.83
CA GLY A 99 -7.78 -3.48 -7.05
C GLY A 99 -9.12 -3.48 -7.78
N ARG A 100 -10.04 -2.60 -7.36
CA ARG A 100 -11.34 -2.41 -8.02
C ARG A 100 -11.18 -1.91 -9.45
N LEU A 101 -10.28 -0.97 -9.70
CA LEU A 101 -10.01 -0.46 -11.04
C LEU A 101 -9.46 -1.57 -11.95
N TRP A 102 -8.59 -2.45 -11.45
CA TRP A 102 -8.12 -3.62 -12.20
C TRP A 102 -9.26 -4.55 -12.62
N GLU A 103 -10.15 -4.87 -11.69
CA GLU A 103 -11.32 -5.69 -11.95
C GLU A 103 -12.22 -5.06 -13.03
N LEU A 104 -12.51 -3.76 -12.90
CA LEU A 104 -13.36 -3.03 -13.84
C LEU A 104 -12.75 -2.88 -15.24
N HIS A 105 -11.41 -2.88 -15.34
CA HIS A 105 -10.70 -2.94 -16.63
C HIS A 105 -10.53 -4.37 -17.18
N GLY A 106 -11.01 -5.39 -16.46
CA GLY A 106 -10.98 -6.78 -16.90
C GLY A 106 -9.59 -7.43 -16.82
N LEU A 107 -8.76 -7.00 -15.86
CA LEU A 107 -7.51 -7.67 -15.52
C LEU A 107 -7.79 -8.81 -14.54
N ASP A 108 -7.43 -10.03 -14.92
CA ASP A 108 -7.60 -11.25 -14.13
C ASP A 108 -6.26 -11.96 -13.93
N LEU A 109 -6.02 -12.44 -12.71
CA LEU A 109 -4.85 -13.24 -12.36
C LEU A 109 -5.33 -14.61 -11.87
N ASP A 110 -4.74 -15.67 -12.44
CA ASP A 110 -4.90 -17.04 -11.98
C ASP A 110 -3.62 -17.50 -11.29
N PRO A 111 -3.56 -17.52 -9.94
CA PRO A 111 -2.39 -17.96 -9.20
C PRO A 111 -2.03 -19.43 -9.38
N ALA A 112 -3.02 -20.29 -9.62
CA ALA A 112 -2.80 -21.72 -9.77
C ALA A 112 -2.13 -22.02 -11.12
N GLY A 113 -2.68 -21.44 -12.20
CA GLY A 113 -2.14 -21.54 -13.55
C GLY A 113 -0.94 -20.64 -13.83
N ARG A 114 -0.71 -19.62 -12.99
CA ARG A 114 0.19 -18.48 -13.27
C ARG A 114 -0.17 -17.80 -14.59
N MET A 115 -1.45 -17.62 -14.84
CA MET A 115 -1.97 -16.96 -16.03
C MET A 115 -2.35 -15.52 -15.68
N VAL A 116 -2.07 -14.59 -16.58
CA VAL A 116 -2.66 -13.25 -16.55
C VAL A 116 -3.52 -13.07 -17.78
N ARG A 117 -4.72 -12.51 -17.59
CA ARG A 117 -5.68 -12.24 -18.65
C ARG A 117 -6.10 -10.78 -18.64
N HIS A 118 -6.24 -10.20 -19.82
CA HIS A 118 -6.75 -8.84 -19.98
C HIS A 118 -7.47 -8.72 -21.32
N GLN A 119 -8.73 -8.26 -21.29
CA GLN A 119 -9.52 -7.98 -22.51
C GLN A 119 -9.51 -9.15 -23.52
N GLY A 120 -9.67 -10.39 -23.03
CA GLY A 120 -9.70 -11.61 -23.85
C GLY A 120 -8.33 -12.12 -24.35
N ARG A 121 -7.22 -11.47 -23.99
CA ARG A 121 -5.86 -11.96 -24.22
C ARG A 121 -5.33 -12.62 -22.95
N GLU A 122 -4.54 -13.67 -23.09
CA GLU A 122 -3.91 -14.33 -21.95
C GLU A 122 -2.46 -14.78 -22.23
N VAL A 123 -1.64 -14.84 -21.19
CA VAL A 123 -0.27 -15.38 -21.28
C VAL A 123 0.13 -16.09 -19.98
N ALA A 124 0.74 -17.26 -20.14
CA ALA A 124 1.29 -18.01 -19.02
C ALA A 124 2.62 -17.38 -18.58
N LEU A 125 2.75 -17.14 -17.28
CA LEU A 125 3.95 -16.55 -16.68
C LEU A 125 4.79 -17.62 -16.00
N THR A 126 6.10 -17.40 -15.99
CA THR A 126 6.96 -18.15 -15.06
C THR A 126 6.60 -17.79 -13.62
N LYS A 127 6.99 -18.64 -12.66
CA LYS A 127 6.75 -18.39 -11.22
C LYS A 127 7.21 -17.00 -10.78
N ARG A 128 8.41 -16.59 -11.19
CA ARG A 128 9.00 -15.31 -10.76
C ARG A 128 8.36 -14.10 -11.43
N GLU A 129 7.99 -14.21 -12.71
CA GLU A 129 7.22 -13.17 -13.40
C GLU A 129 5.86 -12.98 -12.77
N PHE A 130 5.14 -14.07 -12.49
CA PHE A 130 3.83 -14.01 -11.84
C PHE A 130 3.93 -13.39 -10.43
N GLN A 131 4.89 -13.84 -9.62
CA GLN A 131 5.12 -13.28 -8.28
C GLN A 131 5.46 -11.79 -8.32
N LEU A 132 6.28 -11.34 -9.29
CA LEU A 132 6.61 -9.94 -9.45
C LEU A 132 5.39 -9.10 -9.85
N LEU A 133 4.62 -9.59 -10.83
CA LEU A 133 3.40 -8.92 -11.30
C LEU A 133 2.38 -8.82 -10.17
N GLN A 134 2.09 -9.93 -9.51
CA GLN A 134 1.15 -9.96 -8.38
C GLN A 134 1.62 -9.03 -7.27
N PHE A 135 2.90 -9.10 -6.88
CA PHE A 135 3.44 -8.21 -5.85
C PHE A 135 3.24 -6.72 -6.18
N LEU A 136 3.50 -6.31 -7.42
CA LEU A 136 3.33 -4.92 -7.84
C LEU A 136 1.86 -4.50 -7.96
N LEU A 137 0.97 -5.43 -8.31
CA LEU A 137 -0.48 -5.19 -8.39
C LEU A 137 -1.13 -5.13 -7.00
N ASP A 138 -0.63 -5.92 -6.04
CA ASP A 138 -1.03 -5.90 -4.64
C ASP A 138 -0.53 -4.64 -3.91
N HIS A 139 0.51 -3.99 -4.45
CA HIS A 139 1.11 -2.77 -3.90
C HIS A 139 1.19 -1.67 -4.96
N PRO A 140 0.04 -1.24 -5.50
CA PRO A 140 -0.01 -0.18 -6.49
C PRO A 140 0.57 1.12 -5.92
N HIS A 141 0.96 2.08 -6.76
CA HIS A 141 1.46 3.44 -6.38
C HIS A 141 2.66 3.51 -5.43
N ARG A 142 3.17 2.38 -4.95
CA ARG A 142 4.34 2.25 -4.08
C ARG A 142 5.54 1.88 -4.94
N PHE A 143 6.68 2.49 -4.62
CA PHE A 143 7.94 2.22 -5.30
C PHE A 143 8.78 1.25 -4.47
N PHE A 144 9.28 0.21 -5.13
CA PHE A 144 10.12 -0.80 -4.50
C PHE A 144 11.47 -0.90 -5.19
N THR A 145 12.55 -0.78 -4.42
CA THR A 145 13.92 -1.06 -4.87
C THR A 145 14.07 -2.53 -5.26
N THR A 146 15.12 -2.86 -6.02
CA THR A 146 15.44 -4.26 -6.35
C THR A 146 15.58 -5.13 -5.10
N THR A 147 16.21 -4.60 -4.04
CA THR A 147 16.39 -5.31 -2.77
C THR A 147 15.06 -5.55 -2.06
N GLN A 148 14.14 -4.58 -2.09
CA GLN A 148 12.80 -4.77 -1.53
C GLN A 148 12.00 -5.79 -2.32
N ILE A 149 12.05 -5.76 -3.66
CA ILE A 149 11.39 -6.77 -4.50
C ILE A 149 11.93 -8.17 -4.21
N LEU A 150 13.26 -8.32 -4.12
CA LEU A 150 13.89 -9.60 -3.76
C LEU A 150 13.37 -10.13 -2.43
N GLY A 151 13.38 -9.28 -1.39
CA GLY A 151 12.98 -9.67 -0.04
C GLY A 151 11.48 -9.90 0.13
N GLN A 152 10.63 -9.13 -0.55
CA GLN A 152 9.19 -9.12 -0.32
C GLN A 152 8.40 -9.93 -1.34
N ALA A 153 8.76 -9.86 -2.63
CA ALA A 153 8.05 -10.61 -3.67
C ALA A 153 8.50 -12.07 -3.75
N TRP A 154 9.79 -12.33 -3.49
CA TRP A 154 10.37 -13.67 -3.68
C TRP A 154 10.91 -14.29 -2.40
N ALA A 155 11.36 -13.48 -1.44
CA ALA A 155 12.05 -13.89 -0.21
C ALA A 155 13.15 -14.94 -0.46
N ASP A 156 13.82 -14.83 -1.61
CA ASP A 156 14.78 -15.84 -2.08
C ASP A 156 16.20 -15.27 -2.01
N PRO A 157 17.06 -15.79 -1.12
CA PRO A 157 18.43 -15.32 -0.97
C PRO A 157 19.33 -15.70 -2.16
N ALA A 158 18.90 -16.60 -3.05
CA ALA A 158 19.68 -17.00 -4.22
C ALA A 158 19.59 -16.01 -5.39
N LEU A 159 18.64 -15.07 -5.35
CA LEU A 159 18.41 -14.11 -6.42
C LEU A 159 19.22 -12.83 -6.23
N PHE A 160 19.74 -12.30 -7.34
CA PHE A 160 20.51 -11.06 -7.37
C PHE A 160 19.71 -9.87 -7.93
N PRO A 161 20.08 -8.62 -7.58
CA PRO A 161 19.41 -7.42 -8.09
C PRO A 161 19.32 -7.34 -9.63
N GLU A 162 20.29 -7.89 -10.34
CA GLU A 162 20.34 -7.97 -11.80
C GLU A 162 19.20 -8.81 -12.37
N GLU A 163 18.83 -9.89 -11.68
CA GLU A 163 17.73 -10.76 -12.08
C GLU A 163 16.39 -10.02 -11.96
N VAL A 164 16.20 -9.20 -10.93
CA VAL A 164 15.03 -8.31 -10.82
C VAL A 164 14.87 -7.46 -12.07
N ARG A 165 15.96 -6.84 -12.56
CA ARG A 165 15.92 -5.99 -13.76
C ARG A 165 15.52 -6.80 -15.01
N ASN A 166 15.98 -8.04 -15.12
CA ASN A 166 15.59 -8.95 -16.20
C ASN A 166 14.10 -9.28 -16.16
N TYR A 167 13.57 -9.63 -14.98
CA TYR A 167 12.14 -9.90 -14.80
C TYR A 167 11.29 -8.64 -15.04
N VAL A 168 11.73 -7.46 -14.61
CA VAL A 168 11.08 -6.18 -14.92
C VAL A 168 11.02 -5.95 -16.44
N ARG A 169 12.11 -6.21 -17.17
CA ARG A 169 12.13 -6.07 -18.64
C ARG A 169 11.16 -7.02 -19.31
N ARG A 170 11.11 -8.29 -18.88
CA ARG A 170 10.14 -9.28 -19.41
C ARG A 170 8.71 -8.88 -19.09
N LEU A 171 8.47 -8.43 -17.86
CA LEU A 171 7.15 -8.01 -17.42
C LEU A 171 6.64 -6.80 -18.22
N ARG A 172 7.50 -5.81 -18.50
CA ARG A 172 7.14 -4.70 -19.41
C ARG A 172 6.65 -5.18 -20.76
N LYS A 173 7.31 -6.19 -21.35
CA LYS A 173 6.87 -6.77 -22.61
C LYS A 173 5.49 -7.42 -22.49
N ILE A 174 5.27 -8.22 -21.43
CA ILE A 174 3.97 -8.84 -21.15
C ILE A 174 2.85 -7.79 -21.02
N LEU A 175 3.09 -6.71 -20.27
CA LEU A 175 2.11 -5.63 -20.09
C LEU A 175 1.70 -5.00 -21.42
N ILE A 176 2.67 -4.78 -22.31
CA ILE A 176 2.44 -4.24 -23.66
C ILE A 176 1.69 -5.25 -24.54
N ASP A 177 2.15 -6.51 -24.58
CA ASP A 177 1.58 -7.56 -25.44
C ASP A 177 0.10 -7.84 -25.08
N LEU A 178 -0.23 -7.80 -23.79
CA LEU A 178 -1.61 -7.92 -23.29
C LEU A 178 -2.41 -6.62 -23.32
N ALA A 179 -1.81 -5.52 -23.78
CA ALA A 179 -2.41 -4.19 -23.81
C ALA A 179 -2.98 -3.76 -22.45
N ILE A 180 -2.34 -4.14 -21.34
CA ILE A 180 -2.74 -3.72 -20.00
C ILE A 180 -2.48 -2.20 -19.90
N PRO A 181 -3.42 -1.40 -19.38
CA PRO A 181 -3.31 0.07 -19.33
C PRO A 181 -2.39 0.56 -18.21
N VAL A 182 -1.20 -0.04 -18.09
CA VAL A 182 -0.22 0.28 -17.04
C VAL A 182 1.20 0.33 -17.57
N ASP A 183 2.00 1.19 -16.93
CA ASP A 183 3.43 1.28 -17.12
C ASP A 183 4.16 0.82 -15.88
N LEU A 184 5.13 -0.08 -16.07
CA LEU A 184 6.11 -0.42 -15.03
C LEU A 184 7.26 0.58 -15.05
N VAL A 185 7.11 1.65 -14.26
CA VAL A 185 8.05 2.78 -14.22
C VAL A 185 9.21 2.53 -13.25
N ASN A 186 10.32 3.21 -13.48
CA ASN A 186 11.46 3.25 -12.54
C ASN A 186 11.72 4.70 -12.13
N LYS A 187 11.82 4.96 -10.82
CA LYS A 187 12.17 6.27 -10.26
C LYS A 187 13.51 6.17 -9.52
N PRO A 188 14.55 6.93 -9.92
CA PRO A 188 15.84 6.91 -9.26
C PRO A 188 15.74 7.07 -7.74
N GLY A 189 16.45 6.22 -7.00
CA GLY A 189 16.42 6.19 -5.53
C GLY A 189 15.15 5.62 -4.90
N LYS A 190 14.08 5.37 -5.67
CA LYS A 190 12.83 4.77 -5.17
C LYS A 190 12.58 3.36 -5.71
N GLY A 191 12.99 3.06 -6.93
CA GLY A 191 12.84 1.74 -7.55
C GLY A 191 11.66 1.68 -8.53
N TYR A 192 10.92 0.57 -8.53
CA TYR A 192 9.89 0.25 -9.53
C TYR A 192 8.48 0.33 -8.96
N SER A 193 7.52 0.74 -9.80
CA SER A 193 6.09 0.79 -9.47
C SER A 193 5.23 0.59 -10.72
N LEU A 194 4.00 0.11 -10.56
CA LEU A 194 2.99 0.15 -11.62
C LEU A 194 2.21 1.47 -11.53
N VAL A 195 2.11 2.16 -12.67
CA VAL A 195 1.34 3.40 -12.82
C VAL A 195 0.34 3.20 -13.94
N PHE A 196 -0.93 3.51 -13.69
CA PHE A 196 -1.96 3.49 -14.73
C PHE A 196 -1.66 4.52 -15.81
N ARG A 197 -1.83 4.12 -17.07
CA ARG A 197 -1.92 5.04 -18.18
C ARG A 197 -3.25 5.77 -18.09
N LEU A 198 -3.17 7.10 -18.06
CA LEU A 198 -4.31 7.97 -18.21
C LEU A 198 -4.50 8.18 -19.70
N ASP A 199 -5.35 7.37 -20.32
CA ASP A 199 -5.85 7.66 -21.66
C ASP A 199 -6.90 8.79 -21.58
#